data_AF-A0ABD5UTV8-F1
#
_entry.id   AF-A0ABD5UTV8-F1
#
_cell.length_a   1.000
_cell.length_b   1.000
_cell.length_c   1.000
_cell.angle_alpha   90.00
_cell.angle_beta   90.00
_cell.angle_gamma   90.00
#
_symmetry.space_group_name_H-M   'P 1'
#
loop_
_entity.id
_entity.type
_entity.pdbx_description
1 polymer ?
#
loop_
_entity_poly.entity_id
_entity_poly.type
_entity_poly.pdbx_seq_one_letter_code
_entity_poly.pdbx_strand_id
1 'polypeptide(L)'
;MTDDCVHLEYRRESGDRAFETPRAYCTVTGSFVQPMRADVCNARYGLDPETDCEFYVDPDDELDAESDGKFDAESTDEPDAEPDGDDSGATE
;
A
#
# COMPACT_ATOMS: atom_id res chain seq x y z
N MET A 1 16.03 11.80 -7.80
CA MET A 1 15.89 11.97 -6.33
C MET A 1 15.59 10.57 -5.86
N THR A 2 16.43 10.03 -4.98
CA THR A 2 16.73 8.59 -4.85
C THR A 2 15.55 7.67 -5.16
N ASP A 3 15.54 7.13 -6.38
CA ASP A 3 14.55 6.16 -6.87
C ASP A 3 14.68 4.78 -6.16
N ASP A 4 15.56 4.67 -5.16
CA ASP A 4 15.80 3.46 -4.38
C ASP A 4 15.25 3.62 -2.95
N CYS A 5 14.61 2.57 -2.44
CA CYS A 5 14.00 2.54 -1.11
C CYS A 5 15.06 2.67 0.00
N VAL A 6 14.91 3.68 0.86
CA VAL A 6 15.81 3.97 2.01
C VAL A 6 15.88 2.84 3.04
N HIS A 7 14.88 1.96 3.05
CA HIS A 7 14.76 0.85 3.99
C HIS A 7 15.48 -0.43 3.53
N LEU A 8 16.12 -0.41 2.36
CA LEU A 8 16.85 -1.55 1.82
C LEU A 8 18.33 -1.50 2.20
N GLU A 9 18.79 -2.51 2.94
CA GLU A 9 20.19 -2.67 3.31
C GLU A 9 20.77 -3.98 2.78
N TYR A 10 22.07 -3.98 2.44
CA TYR A 10 22.78 -5.19 2.04
C TYR A 10 23.69 -5.67 3.17
N ARG A 11 23.23 -6.68 3.92
CA ARG A 11 23.93 -7.20 5.10
C ARG A 11 24.63 -8.52 4.79
N ARG A 12 25.85 -8.70 5.29
CA ARG A 12 26.60 -9.97 5.19
C ARG A 12 26.40 -10.88 6.39
N GLU A 13 25.67 -10.46 7.41
CA GLU A 13 25.48 -11.24 8.62
C GLU A 13 24.08 -11.03 9.20
N SER A 14 23.63 -12.01 9.97
CA SER A 14 22.37 -12.01 10.70
C SER A 14 22.46 -12.92 11.90
N GLY A 15 22.59 -12.34 13.09
CA GLY A 15 22.83 -13.10 14.32
C GLY A 15 24.06 -13.98 14.16
N ASP A 16 23.90 -15.29 14.35
CA ASP A 16 25.00 -16.26 14.27
C ASP A 16 25.36 -16.71 12.85
N ARG A 17 24.69 -16.18 11.82
CA ARG A 17 24.91 -16.57 10.42
C ARG A 17 25.64 -15.47 9.66
N ALA A 18 26.75 -15.84 9.03
CA ALA A 18 27.46 -15.00 8.07
C ALA A 18 27.24 -15.51 6.64
N PHE A 19 27.18 -14.59 5.68
CA PHE A 19 27.01 -14.83 4.26
C PHE A 19 28.26 -14.34 3.52
N GLU A 20 28.68 -15.11 2.52
CA GLU A 20 29.80 -14.73 1.65
C GLU A 20 29.45 -13.49 0.79
N THR A 21 28.19 -13.39 0.36
CA THR A 21 27.66 -12.28 -0.43
C THR A 21 26.65 -11.48 0.38
N PRO A 22 26.68 -10.12 0.35
CA PRO A 22 25.66 -9.29 0.98
C PRO A 22 24.26 -9.66 0.49
N ARG A 23 23.33 -9.85 1.43
CA ARG A 23 21.93 -10.15 1.13
C ARG A 23 21.05 -8.94 1.45
N ALA A 24 20.05 -8.74 0.60
CA ALA A 24 19.06 -7.69 0.76
C ALA A 24 18.21 -7.94 2.01
N TYR A 25 18.19 -6.94 2.88
CA TYR A 25 17.48 -6.91 4.16
C TYR A 25 16.59 -5.67 4.19
N CYS A 26 15.30 -5.88 4.43
CA CYS A 26 14.34 -4.79 4.56
C CYS A 26 14.16 -4.46 6.04
N THR A 27 14.45 -3.22 6.42
CA THR A 27 14.32 -2.75 7.80
C THR A 27 12.87 -2.65 8.26
N VAL A 28 11.93 -2.34 7.34
CA VAL A 28 10.49 -2.27 7.64
C VAL A 28 9.95 -3.64 8.10
N THR A 29 10.28 -4.70 7.38
CA THR A 29 9.85 -6.07 7.74
C THR A 29 10.81 -6.79 8.68
N GLY A 30 11.96 -6.17 8.98
CA GLY A 30 13.00 -6.73 9.84
C GLY A 30 13.59 -8.05 9.33
N SER A 31 13.53 -8.32 8.01
CA SER A 31 13.81 -9.63 7.42
C SER A 31 14.58 -9.55 6.10
N PHE A 32 15.29 -10.63 5.76
CA PHE A 32 15.91 -10.77 4.44
C PHE A 32 14.83 -10.97 3.37
N VAL A 33 14.89 -10.15 2.33
CA VAL A 33 13.93 -10.17 1.24
C VAL A 33 14.42 -11.03 0.08
N GLN A 34 13.47 -11.48 -0.75
CA GLN A 34 13.78 -12.22 -1.96
C GLN A 34 14.41 -11.29 -3.02
N PRO A 35 15.20 -11.83 -3.98
CA PRO A 35 15.79 -11.04 -5.06
C PRO A 35 14.78 -10.18 -5.81
N MET A 36 13.62 -10.73 -6.20
CA MET A 36 12.58 -9.96 -6.90
C MET A 36 12.11 -8.74 -6.11
N ARG A 37 11.97 -8.89 -4.79
CA ARG A 37 11.56 -7.79 -3.93
C ARG A 37 12.68 -6.76 -3.76
N ALA A 38 13.94 -7.22 -3.72
CA ALA A 38 15.08 -6.32 -3.77
C ALA A 38 15.11 -5.55 -5.10
N ASP A 39 14.75 -6.17 -6.23
CA ASP A 39 14.67 -5.47 -7.52
C ASP A 39 13.60 -4.38 -7.50
N VAL A 40 12.41 -4.62 -6.92
CA VAL A 40 11.38 -3.58 -6.69
C VAL A 40 11.95 -2.43 -5.85
N CYS A 41 12.55 -2.74 -4.69
CA CYS A 41 13.08 -1.72 -3.79
C CYS A 41 14.24 -0.91 -4.39
N ASN A 42 14.97 -1.43 -5.38
CA ASN A 42 16.04 -0.69 -6.08
C ASN A 42 15.54 -0.02 -7.39
N ALA A 43 14.22 0.11 -7.56
CA ALA A 43 13.57 0.55 -8.80
C ALA A 43 14.13 -0.09 -10.09
N ARG A 44 14.56 -1.37 -10.00
CA ARG A 44 15.17 -2.04 -11.14
C ARG A 44 14.11 -2.41 -12.15
N TYR A 45 14.49 -2.38 -13.42
CA TYR A 45 13.62 -2.76 -14.54
C TYR A 45 12.36 -1.89 -14.70
N GLY A 46 12.36 -0.68 -14.13
CA GLY A 46 11.21 0.23 -14.17
C GLY A 46 10.10 -0.15 -13.17
N LEU A 47 10.45 -0.95 -12.15
CA LEU A 47 9.63 -1.15 -10.97
C LEU A 47 9.73 0.08 -10.08
N ASP A 48 8.67 0.37 -9.34
CA ASP A 48 8.56 1.57 -8.54
C ASP A 48 8.30 1.19 -7.07
N PRO A 49 9.20 1.55 -6.13
CA PRO A 49 9.04 1.20 -4.72
C PRO A 49 7.74 1.75 -4.13
N GLU A 50 7.26 2.90 -4.56
CA GLU A 50 6.07 3.55 -3.99
C GLU A 50 4.78 2.82 -4.38
N THR A 51 4.73 2.26 -5.58
CA THR A 51 3.52 1.63 -6.15
C THR A 51 3.57 0.09 -6.17
N ASP A 52 4.74 -0.52 -6.34
CA ASP A 52 4.89 -1.98 -6.48
C ASP A 52 5.30 -2.69 -5.17
N CYS A 53 5.75 -1.97 -4.14
CA CYS A 53 6.15 -2.55 -2.86
C CYS A 53 5.04 -2.44 -1.81
N GLU A 54 4.47 -3.57 -1.41
CA GLU A 54 3.38 -3.64 -0.42
C GLU A 54 3.75 -3.15 1.01
N PHE A 55 5.02 -2.87 1.30
CA PHE A 55 5.48 -2.39 2.61
C PHE A 55 6.32 -1.10 2.49
N TYR A 56 6.24 -0.39 1.37
CA TYR A 56 6.95 0.88 1.26
C TYR A 56 6.39 1.88 2.26
N VAL A 57 7.29 2.60 2.93
CA VAL A 57 6.97 3.69 3.85
C VAL A 57 7.88 4.83 3.44
N ASP A 58 7.28 5.91 2.95
CA ASP A 58 8.03 7.08 2.55
C ASP A 58 8.57 7.79 3.80
N PRO A 59 9.88 8.08 3.88
CA PRO A 59 10.46 8.74 5.04
C PRO A 59 10.01 10.21 5.20
N ASP A 60 9.41 10.83 4.18
CA ASP A 60 8.87 12.19 4.24
C ASP A 60 7.36 12.23 4.56
N ASP A 61 6.62 11.12 4.41
CA ASP A 61 5.17 11.02 4.70
C ASP A 61 4.87 11.13 6.21
N GLU A 62 5.85 10.81 7.07
CA GLU A 62 5.76 10.99 8.52
C GLU A 62 5.74 12.47 8.98
N LEU A 63 5.87 13.43 8.06
CA LEU A 63 5.79 14.88 8.34
C LEU A 63 4.47 15.55 7.93
N ASP A 64 3.55 14.84 7.25
CA ASP A 64 2.27 15.42 6.75
C ASP A 64 1.01 14.80 7.40
N ALA A 65 1.15 14.11 8.53
CA ALA A 65 0.02 13.54 9.30
C ALA A 65 -0.87 14.60 10.02
N GLU A 66 -0.95 15.82 9.48
CA GLU A 66 -1.92 16.85 9.84
C GLU A 66 -2.42 17.61 8.60
N SER A 67 -2.97 16.90 7.60
CA SER A 67 -3.94 17.51 6.68
C SER A 67 -5.29 16.83 6.80
N ASP A 68 -6.09 17.39 7.71
CA ASP A 68 -7.54 17.54 7.66
C ASP A 68 -8.36 16.38 7.08
N GLY A 69 -8.91 15.60 8.02
CA GLY A 69 -10.20 14.94 7.81
C GLY A 69 -11.28 15.96 7.45
N LYS A 70 -11.49 16.17 6.16
CA LYS A 70 -12.74 16.67 5.60
C LYS A 70 -13.44 15.51 4.91
N PHE A 71 -13.97 14.61 5.74
CA PHE A 71 -15.09 13.79 5.31
C PHE A 71 -16.28 14.76 5.18
N ASP A 72 -16.46 15.37 4.00
CA ASP A 72 -17.73 15.99 3.66
C ASP A 72 -18.76 14.85 3.50
N ALA A 73 -19.31 14.45 4.64
CA ALA A 73 -20.62 13.86 4.70
C ALA A 73 -21.63 14.93 4.26
N GLU A 74 -21.74 15.17 2.95
CA GLU A 74 -23.02 15.59 2.40
C GLU A 74 -23.82 14.32 2.10
N SER A 75 -24.53 13.90 3.15
CA SER A 75 -25.63 12.97 3.08
C SER A 75 -26.76 13.67 2.31
N THR A 76 -26.91 13.39 1.01
CA THR A 76 -28.23 13.52 0.38
C THR A 76 -28.87 12.14 0.38
N ASP A 77 -29.57 11.91 1.49
CA ASP A 77 -30.63 10.95 1.64
C ASP A 77 -31.76 11.37 0.69
N GLU A 78 -31.92 10.66 -0.42
CA GLU A 78 -33.14 10.72 -1.22
C GLU A 78 -33.72 9.30 -1.24
N PRO A 79 -34.59 8.94 -0.27
CA PRO A 79 -35.42 7.76 -0.38
C PRO A 79 -36.56 8.10 -1.35
N ASP A 80 -36.35 7.84 -2.63
CA ASP A 80 -37.44 7.79 -3.61
C ASP A 80 -38.28 6.55 -3.32
N ALA A 81 -39.26 6.76 -2.44
CA ALA A 81 -40.30 5.82 -2.10
C ALA A 81 -41.58 6.24 -2.82
N GLU A 82 -41.88 5.61 -3.96
CA GLU A 82 -43.23 5.58 -4.50
C GLU A 82 -43.74 4.11 -4.53
N PRO A 83 -44.42 3.64 -3.47
CA PRO A 83 -45.24 2.44 -3.55
C PRO A 83 -46.67 2.83 -3.96
N ASP A 84 -46.92 3.04 -5.25
CA ASP A 84 -48.29 3.03 -5.79
C ASP A 84 -48.65 1.62 -6.26
N GLY A 85 -49.05 0.81 -5.28
CA GLY A 85 -49.99 -0.26 -5.55
C GLY A 85 -51.38 0.35 -5.68
N ASP A 86 -51.94 0.35 -6.89
CA ASP A 86 -53.39 0.32 -7.05
C ASP A 86 -53.81 -0.96 -7.78
N ASP A 87 -54.60 -1.70 -7.03
CA ASP A 87 -55.34 -2.91 -7.30
C ASP A 87 -56.32 -2.73 -8.46
N SER A 88 -56.34 -3.67 -9.41
CA SER A 88 -57.56 -4.04 -10.13
C SER A 88 -57.35 -5.35 -10.88
N GLY A 89 -57.88 -6.43 -10.31
CA GLY A 89 -57.91 -7.75 -10.94
C GLY A 89 -58.87 -7.87 -12.12
N ALA A 90 -58.68 -8.93 -12.90
CA ALA A 90 -59.75 -9.70 -13.53
C ALA A 90 -59.17 -11.02 -14.03
N THR A 91 -59.70 -12.09 -13.46
CA THR A 91 -59.75 -13.44 -14.04
C THR A 91 -60.41 -13.39 -15.42
N GLU A 92 -59.93 -14.21 -16.37
CA GLU A 92 -60.73 -15.10 -17.23
C GLU A 92 -59.83 -15.89 -18.20
#